data_AF-A0AAV5ACS3-F1
#
_entry.id   AF-A0AAV5ACS3-F1
#
_cell.length_a   1.000
_cell.length_b   1.000
_cell.length_c   1.000
_cell.angle_alpha   90.00
_cell.angle_beta   90.00
_cell.angle_gamma   90.00
#
_symmetry.space_group_name_H-M   'P 1'
#
loop_
_entity.id
_entity.type
_entity.pdbx_description
1 polymer ?
#
loop_
_entity_poly.entity_id
_entity_poly.type
_entity_poly.pdbx_seq_one_letter_code
_entity_poly.pdbx_strand_id
1 'polypeptide(L)'
;MGRLRRSRTHKAQRDVHRAARTRARTRDLDQIQLIDLDPKVREKLERQPIDLEKPGLAQHYCVECAKYFETDHALQTHWKSKVHKRRCKALKEPAYTIEEAERAAGLGRENYRQSTQNRDIAKVELT
;
A
#
# COMPACT_ATOMS: atom_id res chain seq x y z
N MET A 1 19.71 -31.80 -39.37
CA MET A 1 19.99 -30.93 -38.21
C MET A 1 18.69 -30.52 -37.54
N GLY A 2 18.21 -31.30 -36.56
CA GLY A 2 16.94 -31.03 -35.88
C GLY A 2 17.04 -29.87 -34.89
N ARG A 3 15.90 -29.23 -34.56
CA ARG A 3 15.85 -28.19 -33.52
C ARG A 3 16.23 -28.78 -32.17
N LEU A 4 17.43 -28.47 -31.70
CA LEU A 4 17.87 -28.76 -30.33
C LEU A 4 17.09 -27.87 -29.35
N ARG A 5 16.49 -28.47 -28.32
CA ARG A 5 15.77 -27.76 -27.27
C ARG A 5 16.77 -26.91 -26.46
N ARG A 6 16.50 -25.59 -26.35
CA ARG A 6 17.29 -24.71 -25.47
C ARG A 6 17.20 -25.18 -24.01
N SER A 7 18.34 -25.25 -23.34
CA SER A 7 18.42 -25.50 -21.89
C SER A 7 17.70 -24.38 -21.10
N ARG A 8 17.22 -24.69 -19.89
CA ARG A 8 16.51 -23.75 -19.00
C ARG A 8 15.25 -23.10 -19.60
N THR A 9 14.46 -23.88 -20.33
CA THR A 9 13.19 -23.44 -20.95
C THR A 9 12.01 -23.31 -19.96
N HIS A 10 12.22 -23.57 -18.67
CA HIS A 10 11.16 -23.48 -17.65
C HIS A 10 10.86 -22.01 -17.31
N LYS A 11 9.58 -21.62 -17.42
CA LYS A 11 9.12 -20.23 -17.23
C LYS A 11 8.86 -19.84 -15.76
N ALA A 12 9.42 -20.57 -14.80
CA ALA A 12 9.21 -20.37 -13.35
C ALA A 12 7.74 -20.25 -12.91
N GLN A 13 6.79 -20.83 -13.66
CA GLN A 13 5.34 -20.70 -13.38
C GLN A 13 4.97 -21.16 -11.97
N ARG A 14 5.63 -22.22 -11.47
CA ARG A 14 5.45 -22.73 -10.11
C ARG A 14 5.81 -21.69 -9.05
N ASP A 15 6.89 -20.93 -9.26
CA ASP A 15 7.37 -19.94 -8.31
C ASP A 15 6.50 -18.69 -8.32
N VAL A 16 6.08 -18.24 -9.51
CA VAL A 16 5.09 -17.15 -9.67
C VAL A 16 3.79 -17.51 -8.97
N HIS A 17 3.25 -18.72 -9.22
CA HIS A 17 2.05 -19.18 -8.54
C HIS A 17 2.26 -19.26 -7.02
N ARG A 18 3.43 -19.70 -6.54
CA ARG A 18 3.71 -19.80 -5.10
C ARG A 18 3.72 -18.41 -4.44
N ALA A 19 4.30 -17.41 -5.10
CA ALA A 19 4.35 -16.04 -4.61
C ALA A 19 2.98 -15.33 -4.62
N ALA A 20 2.10 -15.66 -5.57
CA ALA A 20 0.78 -15.04 -5.69
C ALA A 20 -0.26 -15.53 -4.65
N ARG A 21 0.05 -16.61 -3.91
CA ARG A 21 -0.87 -17.22 -2.92
C ARG A 21 -1.19 -16.24 -1.79
N THR A 22 -2.43 -16.29 -1.29
CA THR A 22 -2.91 -15.45 -0.19
C THR A 22 -2.02 -15.51 1.06
N ARG A 23 -1.55 -16.70 1.44
CA ARG A 23 -0.66 -16.89 2.60
C ARG A 23 0.70 -16.22 2.51
N ALA A 24 1.12 -15.80 1.31
CA ALA A 24 2.41 -15.16 1.05
C ALA A 24 2.26 -13.68 0.68
N ARG A 25 1.04 -13.13 0.79
CA ARG A 25 0.75 -11.74 0.46
C ARG A 25 1.42 -10.80 1.47
N THR A 26 2.04 -9.77 0.94
CA THR A 26 2.58 -8.64 1.69
C THR A 26 1.52 -7.56 1.85
N ARG A 27 1.76 -6.56 2.69
CA ARG A 27 0.90 -5.37 2.75
C ARG A 27 0.81 -4.68 1.38
N ASP A 28 -0.41 -4.27 1.05
CA ASP A 28 -0.71 -3.58 -0.20
C ASP A 28 -0.30 -2.10 -0.12
N LEU A 29 -0.19 -1.45 -1.29
CA LEU A 29 0.31 -0.06 -1.37
C LEU A 29 -0.69 0.95 -0.81
N ASP A 30 -1.97 0.73 -1.06
CA ASP A 30 -3.10 1.50 -0.56
C ASP A 30 -3.17 1.46 0.97
N GLN A 31 -2.99 0.29 1.59
CA GLN A 31 -2.94 0.14 3.04
C GLN A 31 -1.80 0.95 3.66
N ILE A 32 -0.62 0.93 3.04
CA ILE A 32 0.53 1.69 3.52
C ILE A 32 0.28 3.19 3.40
N GLN A 33 -0.30 3.62 2.27
CA GLN A 33 -0.55 5.03 2.00
C GLN A 33 -1.65 5.63 2.88
N LEU A 34 -2.72 4.88 3.12
CA LEU A 34 -3.89 5.35 3.87
C LEU A 34 -3.76 5.18 5.39
N ILE A 35 -2.98 4.21 5.86
CA ILE A 35 -2.92 3.85 7.29
C ILE A 35 -1.52 4.02 7.85
N ASP A 36 -0.51 3.39 7.26
CA ASP A 36 0.83 3.33 7.86
C ASP A 36 1.61 4.66 7.76
N LEU A 37 1.32 5.47 6.74
CA LEU A 37 1.95 6.79 6.54
C LEU A 37 1.37 7.88 7.45
N ASP A 38 0.22 7.64 8.10
CA ASP A 38 -0.33 8.59 9.06
C ASP A 38 0.66 8.82 10.21
N PRO A 39 0.95 10.06 10.60
CA PRO A 39 2.03 10.36 11.55
C PRO A 39 1.83 9.65 12.90
N LYS A 40 0.58 9.53 13.36
CA LYS A 40 0.23 8.84 14.60
C LYS A 40 0.49 7.33 14.55
N VAL A 41 0.29 6.72 13.38
CA VAL A 41 0.51 5.28 13.19
C VAL A 41 1.98 5.01 12.95
N ARG A 42 2.60 5.85 12.12
CA ARG A 42 4.03 5.81 11.82
C ARG A 42 4.90 5.82 13.08
N GLU A 43 4.65 6.75 14.00
CA GLU A 43 5.39 6.82 15.26
C GLU A 43 5.29 5.53 16.09
N LYS A 44 4.10 4.89 16.10
CA LYS A 44 3.89 3.61 16.79
C LYS A 44 4.60 2.45 16.09
N LEU A 45 4.67 2.48 14.76
CA LEU A 45 5.35 1.46 13.96
C LEU A 45 6.88 1.59 14.03
N GLU A 46 7.40 2.82 14.17
CA GLU A 46 8.82 3.07 14.36
C GLU A 46 9.25 2.78 15.81
N ARG A 47 8.38 3.01 16.80
CA ARG A 47 8.63 2.73 18.22
C ARG A 47 7.85 1.52 18.71
N GLN A 48 8.07 0.37 18.07
CA GLN A 48 7.43 -0.89 18.48
C GLN A 48 8.05 -1.44 19.78
N PRO A 49 7.25 -2.06 20.66
CA PRO A 49 7.79 -2.83 21.77
C PRO A 49 8.64 -3.99 21.25
N ILE A 50 9.57 -4.44 22.10
CA ILE A 50 10.43 -5.59 21.81
C ILE A 50 9.56 -6.84 21.63
N ASP A 51 9.64 -7.45 20.44
CA ASP A 51 8.87 -8.63 20.06
C ASP A 51 9.81 -9.73 19.58
N LEU A 52 9.83 -10.86 20.30
CA LEU A 52 10.78 -11.96 20.08
C LEU A 52 10.49 -12.76 18.80
N GLU A 53 9.26 -12.74 18.30
CA GLU A 53 8.86 -13.51 17.12
C GLU A 53 9.30 -12.83 15.81
N LYS A 54 9.63 -11.53 15.88
CA LYS A 54 9.99 -10.74 14.71
C LYS A 54 11.51 -10.61 14.55
N PRO A 55 12.02 -10.55 13.31
CA PRO A 55 13.42 -10.24 13.05
C PRO A 55 13.84 -8.94 13.72
N GLY A 56 15.04 -8.92 14.30
CA GLY A 56 15.60 -7.72 14.94
C GLY A 56 14.75 -7.18 16.09
N LEU A 57 14.01 -8.05 16.79
CA LEU A 57 13.17 -7.69 17.93
C LEU A 57 12.11 -6.61 17.62
N ALA A 58 11.68 -6.55 16.36
CA ALA A 58 10.80 -5.53 15.78
C ALA A 58 11.36 -4.09 15.77
N GLN A 59 12.61 -3.88 16.18
CA GLN A 59 13.19 -2.54 16.31
C GLN A 59 13.58 -1.94 14.96
N HIS A 60 14.09 -2.75 14.03
CA HIS A 60 14.55 -2.28 12.72
C HIS A 60 13.46 -2.47 11.66
N TYR A 61 12.49 -1.55 11.63
CA TYR A 61 11.33 -1.63 10.73
C TYR A 61 11.33 -0.54 9.64
N CYS A 62 11.04 -0.93 8.40
CA CYS A 62 10.78 0.01 7.30
C CYS A 62 9.28 0.09 7.01
N VAL A 63 8.68 1.25 7.27
CA VAL A 63 7.24 1.51 7.11
C VAL A 63 6.80 1.36 5.65
N GLU A 64 7.53 1.98 4.72
CA GLU A 64 7.17 2.05 3.30
C GLU A 64 7.18 0.68 2.59
N CYS A 65 8.05 -0.21 3.05
CA CYS A 65 8.20 -1.56 2.51
C CYS A 65 7.54 -2.63 3.38
N ALA A 66 6.96 -2.24 4.51
CA ALA A 66 6.37 -3.12 5.52
C ALA A 66 7.24 -4.34 5.88
N LYS A 67 8.53 -4.10 6.13
CA LYS A 67 9.52 -5.18 6.34
C LYS A 67 10.39 -4.94 7.57
N TYR A 68 10.59 -6.01 8.34
CA TYR A 68 11.53 -6.06 9.46
C TYR A 68 12.93 -6.50 8.99
N PHE A 69 13.94 -5.94 9.64
CA PHE A 69 15.34 -6.24 9.43
C PHE A 69 15.97 -6.72 10.74
N GLU A 70 17.08 -7.44 10.63
CA GLU A 70 17.81 -7.99 11.77
C GLU A 70 18.66 -6.94 12.49
N THR A 71 19.21 -5.96 11.77
CA THR A 71 20.17 -4.96 12.28
C THR A 71 19.92 -3.58 11.65
N ASP A 72 20.41 -2.53 12.31
CA ASP A 72 20.38 -1.16 11.78
C ASP A 72 21.12 -1.01 10.45
N HIS A 73 22.27 -1.70 10.30
CA HIS A 73 23.04 -1.65 9.06
C HIS A 73 22.23 -2.21 7.88
N ALA A 74 21.47 -3.30 8.10
CA ALA A 74 20.59 -3.87 7.08
C ALA A 74 19.46 -2.89 6.69
N LEU A 75 18.90 -2.15 7.65
CA LEU A 75 17.89 -1.13 7.39
C LEU A 75 18.46 0.05 6.57
N GLN A 76 19.66 0.53 6.94
CA GLN A 76 20.31 1.64 6.23
C GLN A 76 20.70 1.28 4.78
N THR A 77 21.20 0.05 4.57
CA THR A 77 21.52 -0.45 3.22
C THR A 77 20.24 -0.65 2.39
N HIS A 78 19.14 -1.08 3.02
CA HIS A 78 17.83 -1.17 2.39
C HIS A 78 17.36 0.20 1.87
N TRP A 79 17.45 1.28 2.64
CA TRP A 79 17.05 2.62 2.19
C TRP A 79 17.80 3.10 0.96
N LYS A 80 19.08 2.74 0.84
CA LYS A 80 19.92 3.10 -0.32
C LYS A 80 19.59 2.27 -1.56
N SER A 81 18.96 1.10 -1.39
CA SER A 81 18.67 0.14 -2.45
C SER A 81 17.65 0.66 -3.48
N LYS A 82 17.71 0.11 -4.69
CA LYS A 82 16.76 0.45 -5.77
C LYS A 82 15.33 0.01 -5.45
N VAL A 83 15.16 -1.06 -4.67
CA VAL A 83 13.84 -1.61 -4.31
C VAL A 83 13.07 -0.61 -3.46
N HIS A 84 13.71 -0.09 -2.41
CA HIS A 84 13.13 0.94 -1.55
C HIS A 84 12.79 2.19 -2.35
N LYS A 85 13.76 2.74 -3.11
CA LYS A 85 13.55 3.93 -3.95
C LYS A 85 12.41 3.77 -4.95
N ARG A 86 12.20 2.58 -5.50
CA ARG A 86 11.05 2.28 -6.38
C ARG A 86 9.73 2.28 -5.60
N ARG A 87 9.72 1.76 -4.37
CA ARG A 87 8.56 1.78 -3.48
C ARG A 87 8.19 3.21 -3.08
N CYS A 88 9.15 4.04 -2.68
CA CYS A 88 8.90 5.45 -2.37
C CYS A 88 8.29 6.19 -3.57
N LYS A 89 8.75 5.89 -4.79
CA LYS A 89 8.18 6.48 -6.01
C LYS A 89 6.72 6.07 -6.22
N ALA A 90 6.39 4.80 -6.03
CA ALA A 90 5.02 4.32 -6.13
C ALA A 90 4.11 4.93 -5.05
N LEU A 91 4.59 5.11 -3.82
CA LEU A 91 3.83 5.73 -2.73
C LEU A 91 3.59 7.24 -2.90
N LYS A 92 4.33 7.90 -3.79
CA LYS A 92 4.08 9.31 -4.14
C LYS A 92 2.85 9.48 -5.02
N GLU A 93 2.52 8.47 -5.81
CA GLU A 93 1.30 8.45 -6.61
C GLU A 93 0.11 8.13 -5.68
N PRO A 94 -1.06 8.76 -5.87
CA PRO A 94 -2.25 8.41 -5.09
C PRO A 94 -2.63 6.95 -5.35
N ALA A 95 -2.92 6.20 -4.29
CA ALA A 95 -3.40 4.83 -4.42
C ALA A 95 -4.73 4.78 -5.17
N TYR A 96 -4.84 3.79 -6.06
CA TYR A 96 -6.07 3.51 -6.77
C TYR A 96 -7.15 3.04 -5.80
N THR A 97 -8.30 3.72 -5.79
CA THR A 97 -9.42 3.42 -4.89
C THR A 97 -10.62 2.85 -5.64
N ILE A 98 -11.49 2.15 -4.91
CA ILE A 98 -12.74 1.62 -5.46
C ILE A 98 -13.62 2.75 -6.01
N GLU A 99 -13.66 3.90 -5.33
CA GLU A 99 -14.41 5.08 -5.77
C GLU A 99 -13.95 5.59 -7.14
N GLU A 100 -12.65 5.54 -7.41
CA GLU A 100 -12.08 5.90 -8.72
C GLU A 100 -12.50 4.89 -9.80
N ALA A 101 -12.54 3.60 -9.47
CA ALA A 101 -13.03 2.55 -10.35
C ALA A 101 -14.51 2.74 -10.71
N GLU A 102 -15.34 2.99 -9.70
CA GLU A 102 -16.78 3.23 -9.87
C GLU A 102 -17.04 4.50 -10.68
N ARG A 103 -16.27 5.58 -10.43
CA ARG A 103 -16.35 6.82 -11.23
C ARG A 103 -15.99 6.57 -12.68
N ALA A 104 -14.94 5.80 -12.96
CA ALA A 104 -14.55 5.44 -14.33
C ALA A 104 -15.60 4.54 -15.02
N ALA A 105 -16.30 3.70 -14.26
CA ALA A 105 -17.40 2.85 -14.74
C ALA A 105 -18.73 3.61 -14.93
N GLY A 106 -18.80 4.91 -14.59
CA GLY A 106 -20.03 5.70 -14.66
C GLY A 106 -21.03 5.43 -13.52
N LEU A 107 -20.59 4.76 -12.46
CA LEU A 107 -21.38 4.46 -11.25
C LEU A 107 -21.07 5.42 -10.08
N GLY A 108 -20.15 6.36 -10.28
CA GLY A 108 -19.67 7.26 -9.23
C GLY A 108 -20.78 8.18 -8.70
N ARG A 109 -20.90 8.27 -7.37
CA ARG A 109 -21.73 9.26 -6.70
C ARG A 109 -21.23 10.66 -7.06
N GLU A 110 -21.90 11.33 -7.99
CA GLU A 110 -21.68 12.74 -8.26
C GLU A 110 -22.13 13.55 -7.04
N ASN A 111 -21.20 13.92 -6.16
CA ASN A 111 -21.48 14.82 -5.04
C ASN A 111 -21.86 16.25 -5.49
N TYR A 112 -22.15 16.48 -6.77
CA TYR A 112 -22.47 17.78 -7.34
C TYR A 112 -23.93 18.23 -7.10
N ARG A 113 -24.83 17.36 -6.61
CA ARG A 113 -26.26 17.70 -6.44
C ARG A 113 -26.78 17.56 -5.02
N GLN A 114 -26.35 18.41 -4.09
CA GLN A 114 -27.17 18.79 -2.93
C GLN A 114 -26.86 20.23 -2.46
N SER A 115 -27.45 21.24 -3.11
CA SER A 115 -27.53 22.60 -2.52
C SER A 115 -28.78 23.40 -2.92
N THR A 116 -29.88 22.74 -3.29
CA THR A 116 -31.15 23.43 -3.63
C THR A 116 -32.38 22.96 -2.85
N GLN A 117 -32.20 22.45 -1.63
CA GLN A 117 -33.31 22.16 -0.72
C GLN A 117 -33.00 22.64 0.70
N ASN A 118 -32.96 23.96 0.90
CA ASN A 118 -33.07 24.62 2.21
C ASN A 118 -33.22 26.15 2.06
N ARG A 119 -34.03 26.61 1.08
CA ARG A 119 -34.34 28.04 0.91
C ARG A 119 -35.70 28.48 1.45
N ASP A 120 -36.53 27.55 1.94
CA ASP A 120 -37.95 27.84 2.20
C ASP A 120 -38.36 27.86 3.68
N ILE A 121 -37.44 27.78 4.65
CA ILE A 121 -37.80 27.80 6.09
C ILE A 121 -37.64 29.20 6.75
N ALA A 122 -36.93 30.15 6.12
CA ALA A 122 -36.60 31.43 6.76
C ALA A 122 -37.63 32.58 6.55
N LYS A 123 -38.87 32.30 6.11
CA LYS A 123 -39.89 33.34 5.84
C LYS A 123 -41.13 33.33 6.75
N VAL A 124 -41.18 32.47 7.78
CA VAL A 124 -42.40 32.35 8.62
C VAL A 124 -42.26 32.97 10.02
N GLU A 125 -41.07 33.44 10.44
CA GLU A 125 -40.86 33.96 11.83
C GLU A 125 -40.77 35.49 11.95
N LEU A 126 -41.26 36.25 10.97
CA LEU A 126 -41.27 37.73 11.02
C LEU A 126 -42.58 38.31 10.46
N THR A 127 -43.70 38.02 11.12
CA THR A 127 -44.94 38.84 11.12
C THR A 127 -45.65 38.66 12.43
#